data_AF-A0A511BMJ6-F1
#
_entry.id   AF-A0A511BMJ6-F1
#
_cell.length_a   1.000
_cell.length_b   1.000
_cell.length_c   1.000
_cell.angle_alpha   90.00
_cell.angle_beta   90.00
_cell.angle_gamma   90.00
#
_symmetry.space_group_name_H-M   'P 1'
#
loop_
_entity.id
_entity.type
_entity.pdbx_description
1 polymer ?
#
loop_
_entity_poly.entity_id
_entity_poly.type
_entity_poly.pdbx_seq_one_letter_code
_entity_poly.pdbx_strand_id
1 'polypeptide(L)'
;MLVPTLLALLALLGGSGSAPGFSGTAMAQPVNVGDAVTAAYAYHDSGLYERDMRAVMARASGWVRAQAGKYPNPAVILDIDETALSNWPELKANRFAYFRSGRCDGLPEGPCGAEAWERAAKAEAIAPTLDFYRMARRLGVAVFFITGRYENERADTIRNLARAGYAGWSGLVLRPDGSRTASAADYKAAARARIEARGFHILATIGDQPSDLAGGHAERGFLLPNPFYRVP
;
A
#
# COMPACT_ATOMS: atom_id res chain seq x y z
N MET A 1 -17.58 -38.31 88.68
CA MET A 1 -17.50 -37.01 87.99
C MET A 1 -16.03 -36.64 87.89
N LEU A 2 -15.42 -36.90 86.73
CA LEU A 2 -13.99 -36.79 86.47
C LEU A 2 -13.75 -35.89 85.25
N VAL A 3 -12.71 -35.08 85.39
CA VAL A 3 -12.15 -34.00 84.56
C VAL A 3 -11.40 -34.58 83.33
N PRO A 4 -11.17 -33.81 82.24
CA PRO A 4 -11.09 -34.31 80.86
C PRO A 4 -9.67 -34.70 80.41
N THR A 5 -9.57 -35.35 79.25
CA THR A 5 -8.29 -35.66 78.60
C THR A 5 -8.33 -35.27 77.11
N LEU A 6 -7.24 -34.59 76.75
CA LEU A 6 -6.81 -34.03 75.47
C LEU A 6 -6.84 -35.04 74.30
N LEU A 7 -7.24 -34.60 73.10
CA LEU A 7 -6.66 -35.13 71.86
C LEU A 7 -6.65 -34.04 70.77
N ALA A 8 -5.43 -33.68 70.36
CA ALA A 8 -5.13 -32.81 69.23
C ALA A 8 -5.22 -33.61 67.92
N LEU A 9 -5.72 -32.99 66.84
CA LEU A 9 -5.51 -33.51 65.48
C LEU A 9 -5.37 -32.39 64.44
N LEU A 10 -4.16 -32.35 63.88
CA LEU A 10 -3.72 -31.99 62.53
C LEU A 10 -4.21 -30.73 61.79
N ALA A 11 -3.21 -29.90 61.48
CA ALA A 11 -3.22 -28.84 60.49
C ALA A 11 -3.33 -29.36 59.05
N LEU A 12 -4.10 -28.66 58.22
CA LEU A 12 -3.97 -28.64 56.76
C LEU A 12 -4.16 -27.19 56.29
N LEU A 13 -3.04 -26.51 56.05
CA LEU A 13 -2.97 -25.23 55.36
C LEU A 13 -3.28 -25.46 53.88
N GLY A 14 -4.54 -25.26 53.49
CA GLY A 14 -4.95 -25.19 52.09
C GLY A 14 -4.49 -23.87 51.47
N GLY A 15 -3.25 -23.82 50.99
CA GLY A 15 -2.76 -22.73 50.15
C GLY A 15 -3.48 -22.75 48.80
N SER A 16 -4.42 -21.83 48.61
CA SER A 16 -5.04 -21.56 47.31
C SER A 16 -4.02 -20.89 46.40
N GLY A 17 -3.23 -21.70 45.70
CA GLY A 17 -2.41 -21.27 44.57
C GLY A 17 -3.33 -20.89 43.40
N SER A 18 -3.67 -19.61 43.30
CA SER A 18 -4.23 -19.04 42.08
C SER A 18 -3.15 -19.07 41.01
N ALA A 19 -3.25 -20.05 40.11
CA ALA A 19 -2.49 -20.06 38.86
C ALA A 19 -2.76 -18.75 38.10
N PRO A 20 -1.74 -18.12 37.47
CA PRO A 20 -1.99 -16.98 36.60
C PRO A 20 -2.82 -17.48 35.43
N GLY A 21 -4.11 -17.12 35.43
CA GLY A 21 -4.99 -17.34 34.30
C GLY A 21 -4.38 -16.65 33.09
N PHE A 22 -3.99 -17.44 32.10
CA PHE A 22 -3.59 -16.95 30.79
C PHE A 22 -4.70 -16.04 30.27
N SER A 23 -4.47 -14.72 30.31
CA SER A 23 -5.30 -13.74 29.62
C SER A 23 -4.95 -13.78 28.14
N GLY A 24 -5.28 -14.90 27.49
CA GLY A 24 -5.40 -14.92 26.05
C GLY A 24 -6.67 -14.17 25.71
N THR A 25 -6.56 -12.93 25.22
CA THR A 25 -7.68 -12.29 24.54
C THR A 25 -8.03 -13.20 23.37
N ALA A 26 -9.12 -13.97 23.50
CA ALA A 26 -9.67 -14.74 22.41
C ALA A 26 -9.86 -13.78 21.23
N MET A 27 -9.11 -13.98 20.16
CA MET A 27 -9.26 -13.14 18.98
C MET A 27 -10.68 -13.32 18.47
N ALA A 28 -11.45 -12.23 18.43
CA ALA A 28 -12.74 -12.23 17.79
C ALA A 28 -12.57 -12.72 16.34
N GLN A 29 -13.54 -13.50 15.84
CA GLN A 29 -13.50 -13.92 14.45
C GLN A 29 -13.42 -12.70 13.53
N PRO A 30 -12.61 -12.74 12.46
CA PRO A 30 -12.53 -11.64 11.51
C PRO A 30 -13.84 -11.50 10.72
N VAL A 31 -13.98 -10.39 9.99
CA VAL A 31 -15.06 -10.20 9.02
C VAL A 31 -15.07 -11.36 8.02
N ASN A 32 -16.26 -11.84 7.67
CA ASN A 32 -16.41 -12.88 6.65
C ASN A 32 -15.81 -12.41 5.32
N VAL A 33 -15.00 -13.26 4.68
CA VAL A 33 -14.30 -12.90 3.43
C VAL A 33 -15.27 -12.54 2.31
N GLY A 34 -16.41 -13.23 2.19
CA GLY A 34 -17.44 -12.91 1.20
C GLY A 34 -18.11 -11.56 1.45
N ASP A 35 -18.35 -11.21 2.70
CA ASP A 35 -18.88 -9.90 3.09
C ASP A 35 -17.86 -8.80 2.81
N ALA A 36 -16.58 -9.04 3.11
CA ALA A 36 -15.49 -8.10 2.82
C ALA A 36 -15.34 -7.85 1.31
N VAL A 37 -15.40 -8.90 0.49
CA VAL A 37 -15.39 -8.79 -0.99
C VAL A 37 -16.59 -7.97 -1.47
N THR A 38 -17.79 -8.21 -0.92
CA THR A 38 -19.01 -7.46 -1.28
C THR A 38 -18.87 -5.98 -0.89
N ALA A 39 -18.36 -5.70 0.30
CA ALA A 39 -18.11 -4.35 0.77
C ALA A 39 -17.05 -3.62 -0.07
N ALA A 40 -16.00 -4.31 -0.50
CA ALA A 40 -14.95 -3.75 -1.36
C ALA A 40 -15.49 -3.34 -2.74
N TYR A 41 -16.34 -4.16 -3.36
CA TYR A 41 -17.05 -3.76 -4.59
C TYR A 41 -17.94 -2.55 -4.36
N ALA A 42 -18.77 -2.56 -3.32
CA ALA A 42 -19.65 -1.44 -3.00
C ALA A 42 -18.85 -0.15 -2.76
N TYR A 43 -17.71 -0.22 -2.07
CA TYR A 43 -16.85 0.93 -1.82
C TYR A 43 -16.26 1.53 -3.10
N HIS A 44 -15.80 0.68 -4.03
CA HIS A 44 -15.30 1.14 -5.32
C HIS A 44 -16.42 1.70 -6.20
N ASP A 45 -17.46 0.91 -6.46
CA ASP A 45 -18.46 1.20 -7.49
C ASP A 45 -19.46 2.29 -7.09
N SER A 46 -19.56 2.62 -5.80
CA SER A 46 -20.34 3.76 -5.31
C SER A 46 -19.68 5.12 -5.54
N GLY A 47 -18.42 5.17 -5.98
CA GLY A 47 -17.63 6.39 -6.09
C GLY A 47 -17.02 6.87 -4.77
N LEU A 48 -17.26 6.15 -3.65
CA LEU A 48 -16.63 6.46 -2.36
C LEU A 48 -15.11 6.31 -2.42
N TYR A 49 -14.60 5.28 -3.11
CA TYR A 49 -13.18 5.10 -3.35
C TYR A 49 -12.56 6.32 -4.05
N GLU A 50 -13.15 6.77 -5.15
CA GLU A 50 -12.65 7.94 -5.89
C GLU A 50 -12.70 9.22 -5.05
N ARG A 51 -13.78 9.42 -4.29
CA ARG A 51 -13.91 10.53 -3.34
C ARG A 51 -12.77 10.53 -2.32
N ASP A 52 -12.45 9.39 -1.74
CA ASP A 52 -11.42 9.27 -0.71
C ASP A 52 -10.02 9.44 -1.32
N MET A 53 -9.75 8.87 -2.51
CA MET A 53 -8.55 9.12 -3.30
C MET A 53 -8.36 10.63 -3.54
N ARG A 54 -9.43 11.32 -3.97
CA ARG A 54 -9.44 12.77 -4.21
C ARG A 54 -9.16 13.56 -2.94
N ALA A 55 -9.70 13.16 -1.79
CA ALA A 55 -9.45 13.83 -0.52
C ALA A 55 -7.97 13.75 -0.11
N VAL A 56 -7.33 12.59 -0.28
CA VAL A 56 -5.88 12.44 -0.01
C VAL A 56 -5.06 13.27 -1.01
N MET A 57 -5.36 13.17 -2.31
CA MET A 57 -4.66 13.91 -3.37
C MET A 57 -4.81 15.43 -3.24
N ALA A 58 -5.93 15.93 -2.73
CA ALA A 58 -6.11 17.34 -2.43
C ALA A 58 -5.16 17.82 -1.33
N ARG A 59 -4.98 17.03 -0.26
CA ARG A 59 -4.02 17.32 0.81
C ARG A 59 -2.57 17.28 0.30
N ALA A 60 -2.23 16.28 -0.50
CA ALA A 60 -0.92 16.19 -1.15
C ALA A 60 -0.66 17.39 -2.07
N SER A 61 -1.66 17.79 -2.86
CA SER A 61 -1.59 18.96 -3.73
C SER A 61 -1.37 20.26 -2.96
N GLY A 62 -2.09 20.46 -1.85
CA GLY A 62 -1.92 21.62 -0.98
C GLY A 62 -0.51 21.70 -0.38
N TRP A 63 0.02 20.57 0.08
CA TRP A 63 1.38 20.47 0.59
C TRP A 63 2.42 20.82 -0.48
N VAL A 64 2.37 20.18 -1.65
CA VAL A 64 3.35 20.41 -2.73
C VAL A 64 3.31 21.86 -3.21
N ARG A 65 2.13 22.47 -3.37
CA ARG A 65 2.01 23.91 -3.70
C ARG A 65 2.71 24.81 -2.69
N ALA A 66 2.61 24.48 -1.41
CA ALA A 66 3.21 25.27 -0.34
C ALA A 66 4.73 25.10 -0.24
N GLN A 67 5.29 23.98 -0.71
CA GLN A 67 6.72 23.69 -0.57
C GLN A 67 7.54 23.84 -1.87
N ALA A 68 6.92 23.72 -3.05
CA ALA A 68 7.65 23.65 -4.33
C ALA A 68 8.66 24.78 -4.55
N GLY A 69 8.30 26.03 -4.21
CA GLY A 69 9.17 27.19 -4.39
C GLY A 69 10.30 27.35 -3.36
N LYS A 70 10.40 26.48 -2.35
CA LYS A 70 11.38 26.60 -1.26
C LYS A 70 12.70 25.87 -1.53
N TYR A 71 12.74 25.03 -2.55
CA TYR A 71 13.89 24.17 -2.85
C TYR A 71 14.26 24.31 -4.32
N PRO A 72 15.56 24.18 -4.67
CA PRO A 72 16.02 24.34 -6.06
C PRO A 72 15.57 23.18 -6.96
N ASN A 73 15.51 21.96 -6.43
CA ASN A 73 15.15 20.75 -7.18
C ASN A 73 14.03 19.98 -6.45
N PRO A 74 12.81 20.54 -6.32
CA PRO A 74 11.73 19.87 -5.62
C PRO A 74 11.29 18.62 -6.39
N ALA A 75 11.03 17.53 -5.66
CA ALA A 75 10.57 16.27 -6.23
C ALA A 75 9.40 15.67 -5.46
N VAL A 76 8.61 14.85 -6.14
CA VAL A 76 7.60 13.96 -5.54
C VAL A 76 7.75 12.55 -6.08
N ILE A 77 7.38 11.58 -5.25
CA ILE A 77 7.35 10.16 -5.59
C ILE A 77 5.90 9.71 -5.69
N LEU A 78 5.58 9.00 -6.76
CA LEU A 78 4.31 8.28 -6.93
C LEU A 78 4.58 6.78 -7.03
N ASP A 79 3.81 5.98 -6.30
CA ASP A 79 3.62 4.58 -6.66
C ASP A 79 2.79 4.44 -7.97
N ILE A 80 2.67 3.24 -8.52
CA ILE A 80 1.92 2.96 -9.75
C ILE A 80 0.61 2.24 -9.45
N ASP A 81 0.63 1.05 -8.86
CA ASP A 81 -0.51 0.13 -8.82
C ASP A 81 -1.47 0.54 -7.69
N GLU A 82 -2.74 0.80 -7.99
CA GLU A 82 -3.72 1.41 -7.09
C GLU A 82 -3.35 2.81 -6.58
N THR A 83 -2.32 3.43 -7.17
CA THR A 83 -1.89 4.81 -6.92
C THR A 83 -2.05 5.69 -8.16
N ALA A 84 -1.32 5.40 -9.24
CA ALA A 84 -1.39 6.13 -10.50
C ALA A 84 -2.25 5.41 -11.55
N LEU A 85 -2.19 4.08 -11.57
CA LEU A 85 -2.92 3.20 -12.47
C LEU A 85 -3.87 2.32 -11.65
N SER A 86 -5.08 2.12 -12.16
CA SER A 86 -6.05 1.21 -11.57
C SER A 86 -6.00 -0.15 -12.25
N ASN A 87 -5.83 -1.19 -11.45
CA ASN A 87 -5.88 -2.59 -11.87
C ASN A 87 -7.27 -3.20 -11.65
N TRP A 88 -8.30 -2.36 -11.49
CA TRP A 88 -9.67 -2.77 -11.16
C TRP A 88 -10.23 -3.93 -12.00
N PRO A 89 -10.01 -4.04 -13.32
CA PRO A 89 -10.45 -5.20 -14.09
C PRO A 89 -9.85 -6.53 -13.61
N GLU A 90 -8.56 -6.55 -13.27
CA GLU A 90 -7.86 -7.72 -12.73
C GLU A 90 -8.34 -8.03 -11.30
N LEU A 91 -8.40 -7.00 -10.43
CA LEU A 91 -8.88 -7.15 -9.06
C LEU A 91 -10.31 -7.73 -9.00
N LYS A 92 -11.22 -7.25 -9.87
CA LYS A 92 -12.58 -7.79 -9.99
C LYS A 92 -12.60 -9.23 -10.49
N ALA A 93 -11.88 -9.53 -11.57
CA ALA A 93 -11.84 -10.86 -12.15
C ALA A 93 -11.36 -11.91 -11.13
N ASN A 94 -10.41 -11.52 -10.28
CA ASN A 94 -9.83 -12.37 -9.26
C ASN A 94 -10.58 -12.35 -7.92
N ARG A 95 -11.65 -11.54 -7.78
CA ARG A 95 -12.34 -11.31 -6.51
C ARG A 95 -11.37 -10.95 -5.37
N PHE A 96 -10.42 -10.06 -5.67
CA PHE A 96 -9.34 -9.59 -4.79
C PHE A 96 -8.33 -10.66 -4.35
N ALA A 97 -8.37 -11.87 -4.92
CA ALA A 97 -7.27 -12.81 -4.80
C ALA A 97 -6.08 -12.35 -5.66
N TYR A 98 -4.85 -12.61 -5.22
CA TYR A 98 -3.65 -12.23 -5.95
C TYR A 98 -2.99 -13.45 -6.59
N PHE A 99 -2.87 -13.42 -7.92
CA PHE A 99 -2.13 -14.42 -8.69
C PHE A 99 -1.04 -13.71 -9.50
N ARG A 100 0.23 -13.83 -9.09
CA ARG A 100 1.31 -13.17 -9.84
C ARG A 100 1.44 -13.71 -11.26
N SER A 101 1.45 -15.03 -11.40
CA SER A 101 1.61 -15.73 -12.67
C SER A 101 0.29 -16.33 -13.14
N GLY A 102 0.07 -16.33 -14.45
CA GLY A 102 -1.16 -16.84 -15.06
C GLY A 102 -1.46 -16.12 -16.37
N ARG A 103 -2.44 -16.62 -17.12
CA ARG A 103 -2.98 -15.89 -18.28
C ARG A 103 -3.92 -14.77 -17.81
N CYS A 104 -4.26 -13.84 -18.69
CA CYS A 104 -5.28 -12.83 -18.46
C CYS A 104 -6.05 -12.52 -19.77
N ASP A 105 -6.57 -13.56 -20.40
CA ASP A 105 -7.31 -13.50 -21.67
C ASP A 105 -8.82 -13.74 -21.50
N GLY A 106 -9.28 -14.08 -20.30
CA GLY A 106 -10.68 -14.38 -19.98
C GLY A 106 -11.49 -13.24 -19.34
N LEU A 107 -10.97 -12.01 -19.28
CA LEU A 107 -11.69 -10.89 -18.64
C LEU A 107 -13.10 -10.67 -19.26
N PRO A 108 -14.13 -10.36 -18.45
CA PRO A 108 -14.07 -9.98 -17.04
C PRO A 108 -13.97 -11.16 -16.05
N GLU A 109 -14.02 -12.40 -16.52
CA GLU A 109 -13.84 -13.59 -15.69
C GLU A 109 -12.36 -13.85 -15.35
N GLY A 110 -12.12 -14.41 -14.17
CA GLY A 110 -10.80 -14.82 -13.69
C GLY A 110 -10.52 -16.31 -13.85
N PRO A 111 -9.30 -16.75 -13.48
CA PRO A 111 -8.22 -15.94 -12.93
C PRO A 111 -7.48 -15.13 -14.00
N CYS A 112 -7.00 -13.95 -13.60
CA CYS A 112 -6.15 -13.07 -14.39
C CYS A 112 -4.80 -12.90 -13.66
N GLY A 113 -3.70 -13.36 -14.26
CA GLY A 113 -2.37 -13.17 -13.67
C GLY A 113 -1.93 -11.70 -13.68
N ALA A 114 -1.45 -11.18 -12.54
CA ALA A 114 -1.01 -9.80 -12.39
C ALA A 114 0.06 -9.41 -13.43
N GLU A 115 1.11 -10.23 -13.61
CA GLU A 115 2.13 -9.95 -14.63
C GLU A 115 1.51 -9.92 -16.04
N ALA A 116 0.58 -10.82 -16.37
CA ALA A 116 -0.07 -10.79 -17.68
C ALA A 116 -0.96 -9.55 -17.87
N TRP A 117 -1.65 -9.09 -16.83
CA TRP A 117 -2.42 -7.85 -16.83
C TRP A 117 -1.52 -6.62 -17.02
N GLU A 118 -0.46 -6.51 -16.22
CA GLU A 118 0.48 -5.40 -16.27
C GLU A 118 1.15 -5.29 -17.64
N ARG A 119 1.54 -6.44 -18.23
CA ARG A 119 2.12 -6.53 -19.58
C ARG A 119 1.16 -6.13 -20.68
N ALA A 120 -0.15 -6.31 -20.47
CA ALA A 120 -1.16 -5.87 -21.44
C ALA A 120 -1.20 -4.35 -21.60
N ALA A 121 -0.68 -3.59 -20.63
CA ALA A 121 -0.59 -2.13 -20.64
C ALA A 121 -1.94 -1.42 -20.87
N LYS A 122 -3.00 -1.94 -20.22
CA LYS A 122 -4.39 -1.47 -20.35
C LYS A 122 -4.94 -0.80 -19.09
N ALA A 123 -4.17 -0.70 -18.01
CA ALA A 123 -4.64 -0.08 -16.78
C ALA A 123 -4.96 1.40 -17.01
N GLU A 124 -6.08 1.88 -16.45
CA GLU A 124 -6.51 3.26 -16.62
C GLU A 124 -5.89 4.16 -15.56
N ALA A 125 -5.79 5.46 -15.83
CA ALA A 125 -5.31 6.41 -14.83
C ALA A 125 -6.32 6.55 -13.69
N ILE A 126 -5.81 6.59 -12.46
CA ILE A 126 -6.59 7.09 -11.33
C ILE A 126 -6.64 8.62 -11.45
N ALA A 127 -7.81 9.14 -11.82
CA ALA A 127 -7.97 10.53 -12.24
C ALA A 127 -7.44 11.57 -11.23
N PRO A 128 -7.72 11.48 -9.91
CA PRO A 128 -7.13 12.41 -8.93
C PRO A 128 -5.59 12.42 -8.91
N THR A 129 -4.95 11.27 -9.15
CA THR A 129 -3.49 11.16 -9.20
C THR A 129 -2.92 11.79 -10.47
N LEU A 130 -3.60 11.61 -11.61
CA LEU A 130 -3.19 12.24 -12.86
C LEU A 130 -3.30 13.77 -12.79
N ASP A 131 -4.33 14.29 -12.12
CA ASP A 131 -4.46 15.73 -11.86
C ASP A 131 -3.34 16.27 -10.96
N PHE A 132 -3.00 15.53 -9.89
CA PHE A 132 -1.85 15.84 -9.05
C PHE A 132 -0.54 15.85 -9.85
N TYR A 133 -0.31 14.82 -10.68
CA TYR A 133 0.88 14.72 -11.54
C TYR A 133 1.04 15.93 -12.45
N ARG A 134 -0.03 16.29 -13.19
CA ARG A 134 -0.04 17.45 -14.09
C ARG A 134 0.21 18.75 -13.33
N MET A 135 -0.36 18.88 -12.13
CA MET A 135 -0.17 20.03 -11.26
C MET A 135 1.28 20.15 -10.78
N ALA A 136 1.87 19.06 -10.26
CA ALA A 136 3.27 19.04 -9.82
C ALA A 136 4.22 19.45 -10.95
N ARG A 137 4.02 18.89 -12.16
CA ARG A 137 4.83 19.26 -13.33
C ARG A 137 4.70 20.73 -13.72
N ARG A 138 3.50 21.31 -13.66
CA ARG A 138 3.31 22.76 -13.91
C ARG A 138 4.02 23.65 -12.91
N LEU A 139 4.28 23.17 -11.70
CA LEU A 139 5.04 23.87 -10.67
C LEU A 139 6.56 23.66 -10.79
N GLY A 140 7.04 22.97 -11.83
CA GLY A 140 8.45 22.63 -11.97
C GLY A 140 8.93 21.54 -10.99
N VAL A 141 8.00 20.82 -10.34
CA VAL A 141 8.34 19.72 -9.44
C VAL A 141 8.64 18.47 -10.26
N ALA A 142 9.80 17.87 -10.03
CA ALA A 142 10.19 16.60 -10.63
C ALA A 142 9.29 15.48 -10.10
N VAL A 143 8.79 14.62 -11.00
CA VAL A 143 7.94 13.49 -10.59
C VAL A 143 8.63 12.19 -10.92
N PHE A 144 8.88 11.37 -9.91
CA PHE A 144 9.45 10.03 -10.06
C PHE A 144 8.39 8.98 -9.75
N PHE A 145 8.41 7.89 -10.50
CA PHE A 145 7.67 6.68 -10.16
C PHE A 145 8.58 5.65 -9.49
N ILE A 146 8.11 5.04 -8.41
CA ILE A 146 8.75 3.89 -7.77
C ILE A 146 7.69 2.83 -7.55
N THR A 147 7.80 1.70 -8.25
CA THR A 147 6.78 0.64 -8.24
C THR A 147 7.32 -0.70 -7.75
N GLY A 148 6.41 -1.58 -7.32
CA GLY A 148 6.67 -2.99 -7.02
C GLY A 148 6.79 -3.89 -8.25
N ARG A 149 6.38 -3.43 -9.44
CA ARG A 149 6.57 -4.16 -10.71
C ARG A 149 8.04 -4.43 -10.97
N TYR A 150 8.34 -5.54 -11.65
CA TYR A 150 9.72 -5.98 -11.88
C TYR A 150 10.33 -5.37 -13.15
N GLU A 151 11.66 -5.28 -13.20
CA GLU A 151 12.38 -4.68 -14.33
C GLU A 151 12.04 -5.32 -15.68
N ASN A 152 11.75 -6.62 -15.70
CA ASN A 152 11.25 -7.32 -16.89
C ASN A 152 9.88 -6.81 -17.42
N GLU A 153 9.18 -5.94 -16.69
CA GLU A 153 7.90 -5.31 -17.05
C GLU A 153 8.06 -3.82 -17.44
N ARG A 154 9.31 -3.30 -17.47
CA ARG A 154 9.59 -1.87 -17.69
C ARG A 154 8.98 -1.34 -18.99
N ALA A 155 9.18 -2.04 -20.10
CA ALA A 155 8.69 -1.56 -21.40
C ALA A 155 7.15 -1.45 -21.41
N ASP A 156 6.47 -2.41 -20.81
CA ASP A 156 5.01 -2.47 -20.76
C ASP A 156 4.46 -1.41 -19.80
N THR A 157 5.12 -1.22 -18.65
CA THR A 157 4.82 -0.16 -17.67
C THR A 157 4.94 1.23 -18.29
N ILE A 158 6.00 1.50 -19.06
CA ILE A 158 6.19 2.78 -19.77
C ILE A 158 5.06 3.01 -20.77
N ARG A 159 4.70 1.98 -21.57
CA ARG A 159 3.58 2.09 -22.52
C ARG A 159 2.26 2.36 -21.80
N ASN A 160 2.02 1.72 -20.66
CA ASN A 160 0.80 1.94 -19.90
C ASN A 160 0.74 3.37 -19.33
N LEU A 161 1.82 3.85 -18.70
CA LEU A 161 1.90 5.21 -18.17
C LEU A 161 1.64 6.25 -19.28
N ALA A 162 2.25 6.07 -20.45
CA ALA A 162 2.03 6.95 -21.59
C ALA A 162 0.56 6.93 -22.07
N ARG A 163 -0.06 5.75 -22.21
CA ARG A 163 -1.49 5.60 -22.58
C ARG A 163 -2.42 6.25 -21.56
N ALA A 164 -2.09 6.13 -20.28
CA ALA A 164 -2.82 6.73 -19.17
C ALA A 164 -2.61 8.25 -19.05
N GLY A 165 -1.76 8.87 -19.89
CA GLY A 165 -1.54 10.31 -19.93
C GLY A 165 -0.39 10.81 -19.05
N TYR A 166 0.42 9.92 -18.49
CA TYR A 166 1.66 10.26 -17.78
C TYR A 166 2.83 10.35 -18.74
N ALA A 167 3.14 11.57 -19.18
CA ALA A 167 4.28 11.87 -20.04
C ALA A 167 5.24 12.86 -19.37
N GLY A 168 6.55 12.70 -19.59
CA GLY A 168 7.58 13.63 -19.13
C GLY A 168 7.91 13.56 -17.63
N TRP A 169 7.78 12.38 -17.02
CA TRP A 169 8.27 12.12 -15.66
C TRP A 169 9.81 12.13 -15.62
N SER A 170 10.37 12.34 -14.43
CA SER A 170 11.82 12.54 -14.20
C SER A 170 12.58 11.25 -13.94
N GLY A 171 11.89 10.17 -13.61
CA GLY A 171 12.45 8.83 -13.56
C GLY A 171 11.42 7.77 -13.19
N LEU A 172 11.77 6.52 -13.48
CA LEU A 172 10.96 5.33 -13.21
C LEU A 172 11.87 4.23 -12.65
N VAL A 173 11.64 3.85 -11.40
CA VAL A 173 12.38 2.80 -10.69
C VAL A 173 11.48 1.58 -10.53
N LEU A 174 11.88 0.45 -11.12
CA LEU A 174 11.21 -0.85 -10.97
C LEU A 174 12.05 -1.75 -10.07
N ARG A 175 11.38 -2.74 -9.51
CA ARG A 175 12.03 -3.72 -8.66
C ARG A 175 12.98 -4.57 -9.51
N PRO A 176 14.28 -4.70 -9.15
CA PRO A 176 15.20 -5.54 -9.91
C PRO A 176 14.73 -6.99 -9.96
N ASP A 177 14.89 -7.62 -11.12
CA ASP A 177 14.62 -9.04 -11.32
C ASP A 177 15.44 -9.88 -10.34
N GLY A 178 14.80 -10.87 -9.72
CA GLY A 178 15.44 -11.74 -8.73
C GLY A 178 15.84 -11.06 -7.40
N SER A 179 15.45 -9.80 -7.16
CA SER A 179 15.75 -9.11 -5.90
C SER A 179 15.15 -9.81 -4.68
N ARG A 180 15.99 -9.99 -3.65
CA ARG A 180 15.65 -10.65 -2.37
C ARG A 180 15.54 -9.65 -1.21
N THR A 181 15.11 -8.42 -1.48
CA THR A 181 14.88 -7.45 -0.38
C THR A 181 13.86 -8.01 0.60
N ALA A 182 14.06 -7.76 1.89
CA ALA A 182 13.22 -8.34 2.94
C ALA A 182 11.77 -7.81 2.86
N SER A 183 11.59 -6.57 2.41
CA SER A 183 10.28 -5.97 2.17
C SER A 183 10.27 -5.09 0.91
N ALA A 184 9.07 -4.68 0.48
CA ALA A 184 8.91 -3.61 -0.51
C ALA A 184 9.43 -2.26 0.04
N ALA A 185 9.27 -2.02 1.34
CA ALA A 185 9.72 -0.79 1.99
C ALA A 185 11.23 -0.59 1.87
N ASP A 186 12.03 -1.64 2.09
CA ASP A 186 13.50 -1.56 2.01
C ASP A 186 13.96 -1.13 0.61
N TYR A 187 13.38 -1.75 -0.41
CA TYR A 187 13.68 -1.42 -1.81
C TYR A 187 13.24 0.02 -2.15
N LYS A 188 12.01 0.41 -1.78
CA LYS A 188 11.46 1.74 -2.12
C LYS A 188 12.19 2.85 -1.36
N ALA A 189 12.54 2.64 -0.09
CA ALA A 189 13.35 3.59 0.69
C ALA A 189 14.73 3.81 0.07
N ALA A 190 15.42 2.73 -0.30
CA ALA A 190 16.71 2.83 -0.99
C ALA A 190 16.59 3.55 -2.35
N ALA A 191 15.48 3.36 -3.07
CA ALA A 191 15.22 4.08 -4.31
C ALA A 191 15.00 5.59 -4.07
N ARG A 192 14.27 5.98 -3.03
CA ARG A 192 14.12 7.40 -2.65
C ARG A 192 15.44 8.02 -2.21
N ALA A 193 16.24 7.32 -1.41
CA ALA A 193 17.58 7.78 -1.02
C ALA A 193 18.49 8.05 -2.23
N ARG A 194 18.43 7.19 -3.26
CA ARG A 194 19.18 7.42 -4.52
C ARG A 194 18.69 8.64 -5.30
N ILE A 195 17.42 9.01 -5.18
CA ILE A 195 16.87 10.23 -5.80
C ILE A 195 17.37 11.46 -5.04
N GLU A 196 17.36 11.43 -3.70
CA GLU A 196 17.95 12.51 -2.89
C GLU A 196 19.44 12.70 -3.17
N ALA A 197 20.20 11.61 -3.27
CA ALA A 197 21.62 11.64 -3.60
C ALA A 197 21.94 12.25 -4.98
N ARG A 198 20.94 12.36 -5.87
CA ARG A 198 21.04 13.06 -7.16
C ARG A 198 20.74 14.57 -7.03
N GLY A 199 20.54 15.08 -5.82
CA GLY A 199 20.32 16.50 -5.53
C GLY A 199 18.85 16.93 -5.55
N PHE A 200 17.90 16.00 -5.57
CA PHE A 200 16.47 16.31 -5.45
C PHE A 200 16.05 16.41 -4.00
N HIS A 201 15.16 17.35 -3.70
CA HIS A 201 14.53 17.47 -2.40
C HIS A 201 13.11 16.88 -2.45
N ILE A 202 12.91 15.72 -1.82
CA ILE A 202 11.64 14.98 -1.94
C ILE A 202 10.59 15.56 -0.98
N LEU A 203 9.66 16.32 -1.52
CA LEU A 203 8.57 16.98 -0.79
C LEU A 203 7.53 15.98 -0.28
N ALA A 204 7.22 14.98 -1.10
CA ALA A 204 6.20 14.00 -0.77
C ALA A 204 6.45 12.66 -1.44
N THR A 205 6.11 11.59 -0.73
CA THR A 205 5.90 10.26 -1.31
C THR A 205 4.43 9.89 -1.14
N ILE A 206 3.81 9.42 -2.22
CA ILE A 206 2.38 9.11 -2.29
C ILE A 206 2.23 7.70 -2.85
N GLY A 207 1.47 6.87 -2.13
CA GLY A 207 1.21 5.49 -2.48
C GLY A 207 0.06 4.92 -1.67
N ASP A 208 -0.42 3.74 -2.05
CA ASP A 208 -1.56 3.05 -1.44
C ASP A 208 -1.12 2.02 -0.38
N GLN A 209 0.18 1.71 -0.31
CA GLN A 209 0.73 0.81 0.68
C GLN A 209 1.59 1.55 1.72
N PRO A 210 1.59 1.12 3.00
CA PRO A 210 2.52 1.64 4.00
C PRO A 210 3.99 1.56 3.56
N SER A 211 4.35 0.55 2.77
CA SER A 211 5.69 0.38 2.20
C SER A 211 6.15 1.52 1.29
N ASP A 212 5.21 2.27 0.71
CA ASP A 212 5.53 3.38 -0.20
C ASP A 212 6.01 4.61 0.55
N LEU A 213 5.68 4.67 1.85
CA LEU A 213 5.94 5.79 2.74
C LEU A 213 7.02 5.47 3.78
N ALA A 214 7.17 4.19 4.14
CA ALA A 214 8.10 3.73 5.16
C ALA A 214 9.57 3.88 4.74
N GLY A 215 10.45 4.14 5.71
CA GLY A 215 11.91 4.22 5.49
C GLY A 215 12.45 5.61 5.16
N GLY A 216 11.65 6.68 5.32
CA GLY A 216 12.12 8.06 5.21
C GLY A 216 12.35 8.54 3.77
N HIS A 217 13.25 9.52 3.59
CA HIS A 217 13.62 10.12 2.30
C HIS A 217 12.46 10.85 1.58
N ALA A 218 11.60 11.49 2.38
CA ALA A 218 10.56 12.41 1.94
C ALA A 218 10.12 13.24 3.15
N GLU A 219 9.76 14.52 2.95
CA GLU A 219 9.23 15.33 4.06
C GLU A 219 7.87 14.83 4.55
N ARG A 220 7.05 14.28 3.64
CA ARG A 220 5.70 13.84 3.97
C ARG A 220 5.24 12.62 3.18
N GLY A 221 4.62 11.68 3.87
CA GLY A 221 3.90 10.56 3.27
C GLY A 221 2.40 10.86 3.13
N PHE A 222 1.79 10.44 2.02
CA PHE A 222 0.34 10.43 1.85
C PHE A 222 -0.13 9.04 1.46
N LEU A 223 -0.80 8.35 2.40
CA LEU A 223 -1.36 7.02 2.18
C LEU A 223 -2.72 7.14 1.50
N LEU A 224 -2.84 6.56 0.31
CA LEU A 224 -4.09 6.40 -0.41
C LEU A 224 -4.89 5.21 0.14
N PRO A 225 -6.23 5.24 0.07
CA PRO A 225 -7.01 4.05 0.37
C PRO A 225 -6.65 2.92 -0.60
N ASN A 226 -6.44 1.72 -0.07
CA ASN A 226 -6.51 0.48 -0.84
C ASN A 226 -6.94 -0.65 0.11
N PRO A 227 -8.25 -0.94 0.17
CA PRO A 227 -8.76 -2.06 0.94
C PRO A 227 -8.69 -3.39 0.16
N PHE A 228 -8.20 -3.38 -1.08
CA PHE A 228 -8.28 -4.51 -2.00
C PHE A 228 -7.13 -5.51 -1.78
N TYR A 229 -5.96 -5.04 -1.38
CA TYR A 229 -4.82 -5.88 -1.02
C TYR A 229 -3.83 -5.17 -0.08
N ARG A 230 -2.94 -5.95 0.52
CA ARG A 230 -1.81 -5.46 1.32
C ARG A 230 -0.50 -6.05 0.79
N VAL A 231 0.47 -5.18 0.53
CA VAL A 231 1.87 -5.59 0.35
C VAL A 231 2.54 -5.57 1.73
N PRO A 232 3.01 -6.72 2.25
CA PRO A 232 3.70 -6.78 3.53
C PRO A 232 5.10 -6.13 3.49
#